data_AF-A0A662KG66-F1
#
_entry.id   AF-A0A662KG66-F1
#
_cell.length_a   1.000
_cell.length_b   1.000
_cell.length_c   1.000
_cell.angle_alpha   90.00
_cell.angle_beta   90.00
_cell.angle_gamma   90.00
#
_symmetry.space_group_name_H-M   'P 1'
#
loop_
_entity.id
_entity.type
_entity.pdbx_description
1 polymer ?
#
loop_
_entity_poly.entity_id
_entity_poly.type
_entity_poly.pdbx_seq_one_letter_code
_entity_poly.pdbx_strand_id
1 'polypeptide(L)'
;MEDYVYILDYLSVGRPGHKRGPLAYGIGEKQFTLLELIPKPDATISIGEKVYVGKDMAKRKKIAKVKGRVNYDELTSTAHGEIFYVLSDIVKDNEERFVSFFNECPA
;
A
#
# COMPACT_ATOMS: atom_id res chain seq x y z
N MET A 1 3.74 9.71 -8.19
CA MET A 1 4.59 8.92 -7.25
C MET A 1 3.91 8.97 -5.91
N GLU A 2 3.71 7.83 -5.28
CA GLU A 2 3.03 7.74 -3.99
C GLU A 2 3.96 8.21 -2.87
N ASP A 3 3.42 8.97 -1.91
CA ASP A 3 4.11 9.35 -0.68
C ASP A 3 3.74 8.43 0.48
N TYR A 4 2.48 7.96 0.49
CA TYR A 4 1.92 7.05 1.47
C TYR A 4 1.26 5.86 0.78
N VAL A 5 1.38 4.71 1.43
CA VAL A 5 0.81 3.44 1.00
C VAL A 5 0.14 2.78 2.20
N TYR A 6 -1.02 2.19 1.99
CA TYR A 6 -1.71 1.38 2.98
C TYR A 6 -1.38 -0.10 2.75
N ILE A 7 -1.03 -0.82 3.81
CA ILE A 7 -0.63 -2.22 3.72
C ILE A 7 -1.84 -3.12 3.50
N LEU A 8 -1.76 -3.98 2.49
CA LEU A 8 -2.77 -5.00 2.17
C LEU A 8 -2.39 -6.38 2.73
N ASP A 9 -1.09 -6.71 2.77
CA ASP A 9 -0.60 -7.97 3.29
C ASP A 9 0.89 -7.86 3.64
N TYR A 10 1.37 -8.68 4.57
CA TYR A 10 2.76 -8.73 5.00
C TYR A 10 3.24 -10.19 5.12
N LEU A 11 4.14 -10.59 4.22
CA LEU A 11 4.81 -11.89 4.28
C LEU A 11 6.19 -11.71 4.94
N SER A 12 6.25 -11.94 6.25
CA SER A 12 7.47 -11.76 7.06
C SER A 12 8.63 -12.67 6.62
N VAL A 13 8.34 -13.83 6.04
CA VAL A 13 9.33 -14.79 5.51
C VAL A 13 9.44 -14.77 3.98
N GLY A 14 8.69 -13.88 3.31
CA GLY A 14 8.61 -13.81 1.85
C GLY A 14 7.63 -14.81 1.22
N ARG A 15 7.63 -14.89 -0.12
CA ARG A 15 6.74 -15.81 -0.85
C ARG A 15 7.19 -17.28 -0.67
N PRO A 16 6.26 -18.24 -0.48
CA PRO A 16 6.60 -19.67 -0.49
C PRO A 16 7.39 -20.05 -1.74
N GLY A 17 8.48 -20.81 -1.59
CA GLY A 17 9.32 -21.25 -2.70
C GLY A 17 10.29 -20.21 -3.25
N HIS A 18 10.27 -18.96 -2.76
CA HIS A 18 11.24 -17.92 -3.12
C HIS A 18 12.14 -17.58 -1.92
N LYS A 19 13.47 -17.62 -2.11
CA LYS A 19 14.46 -17.19 -1.11
C LYS A 19 14.51 -15.67 -0.88
N ARG A 20 13.46 -14.93 -1.25
CA ARG A 20 13.41 -13.48 -1.10
C ARG A 20 12.83 -13.19 0.28
N GLY A 21 13.51 -12.36 1.05
CA GLY A 21 13.15 -12.02 2.43
C GLY A 21 11.80 -11.29 2.58
N PRO A 22 11.56 -10.61 3.71
CA PRO A 22 10.27 -10.01 4.03
C PRO A 22 9.76 -9.11 2.89
N LEU A 23 8.46 -9.20 2.60
CA LEU A 23 7.79 -8.36 1.61
C LEU A 23 6.40 -7.98 2.09
N ALA A 24 5.93 -6.82 1.68
CA ALA A 24 4.56 -6.38 1.91
C ALA A 24 3.91 -5.93 0.61
N TYR A 25 2.60 -6.12 0.51
CA TYR A 25 1.79 -5.50 -0.54
C TYR A 25 1.08 -4.29 0.04
N GLY A 26 0.89 -3.28 -0.80
CA GLY A 26 0.11 -2.13 -0.41
C GLY A 26 -0.48 -1.37 -1.58
N ILE A 27 -1.39 -0.48 -1.27
CA ILE A 27 -2.06 0.41 -2.22
C ILE A 27 -1.73 1.87 -1.92
N GLY A 28 -1.34 2.61 -2.96
CA GLY A 28 -1.02 4.02 -2.87
C GLY A 28 -2.24 4.86 -2.50
N GLU A 29 -2.05 5.83 -1.59
CA GLU A 29 -3.13 6.71 -1.14
C GLU A 29 -3.69 7.60 -2.26
N LYS A 30 -2.82 8.12 -3.14
CA LYS A 30 -3.24 9.16 -4.10
C LYS A 30 -3.74 8.57 -5.41
N GLN A 31 -3.00 7.65 -5.99
CA GLN A 31 -3.29 7.10 -7.32
C GLN A 31 -3.75 5.65 -7.27
N PHE A 32 -3.97 5.09 -6.07
CA PHE A 32 -4.38 3.69 -5.89
C PHE A 32 -3.43 2.70 -6.55
N THR A 33 -2.14 3.07 -6.63
CA THR A 33 -1.12 2.22 -7.26
C THR A 33 -0.88 1.00 -6.37
N LEU A 34 -1.04 -0.21 -6.92
CA LEU A 34 -0.64 -1.44 -6.24
C LEU A 34 0.88 -1.59 -6.27
N LEU A 35 1.48 -1.83 -5.11
CA LEU A 35 2.92 -1.84 -4.92
C LEU A 35 3.38 -3.04 -4.11
N GLU A 36 4.52 -3.59 -4.50
CA GLU A 36 5.30 -4.51 -3.67
C GLU A 36 6.40 -3.72 -2.95
N LEU A 37 6.48 -3.89 -1.64
CA LEU A 37 7.36 -3.16 -0.74
C LEU A 37 8.35 -4.11 -0.08
N ILE A 38 9.55 -3.59 0.20
CA ILE A 38 10.58 -4.25 1.00
C ILE A 38 10.60 -3.56 2.37
N PRO A 39 10.13 -4.22 3.43
CA PRO A 39 10.23 -3.74 4.81
C PRO A 39 11.69 -3.57 5.26
N LYS A 40 11.90 -2.72 6.27
CA LYS A 40 13.15 -2.71 7.02
C LYS A 40 13.27 -3.98 7.88
N PRO A 41 14.50 -4.41 8.23
CA PRO A 41 14.69 -5.45 9.24
C PRO A 41 13.90 -5.11 10.51
N ASP A 42 13.27 -6.13 11.10
CA ASP A 42 12.51 -6.06 12.35
C ASP A 42 11.33 -5.08 12.37
N ALA A 43 10.89 -4.60 11.20
CA ALA A 43 9.72 -3.74 11.10
C ALA A 43 8.45 -4.53 11.43
N THR A 44 7.73 -4.11 12.46
CA THR A 44 6.37 -4.57 12.74
C THR A 44 5.41 -3.89 11.77
N ILE A 45 4.82 -4.65 10.85
CA ILE A 45 3.85 -4.16 9.86
C ILE A 45 2.50 -4.79 10.15
N SER A 46 1.45 -3.96 10.15
CA SER A 46 0.05 -4.41 10.27
C SER A 46 -0.71 -4.17 8.97
N ILE A 47 -1.70 -5.01 8.68
CA ILE A 47 -2.65 -4.80 7.59
C ILE A 47 -3.46 -3.53 7.89
N GLY A 48 -3.78 -2.76 6.85
CA GLY A 48 -4.43 -1.45 6.95
C GLY A 48 -3.52 -0.31 7.38
N GLU A 49 -2.27 -0.59 7.78
CA GLU A 49 -1.36 0.45 8.25
C GLU A 49 -0.93 1.40 7.12
N LYS A 50 -1.03 2.70 7.37
CA LYS A 50 -0.47 3.75 6.51
C LYS A 50 1.04 3.90 6.73
N VAL A 51 1.84 3.60 5.72
CA VAL A 51 3.29 3.72 5.73
C VAL A 51 3.81 4.77 4.74
N TYR A 52 4.86 5.51 5.12
CA TYR A 52 5.51 6.46 4.24
C TYR A 52 6.51 5.78 3.29
N VAL A 53 6.38 6.02 1.99
CA VAL A 53 7.23 5.51 0.91
C VAL A 53 7.78 6.61 -0.01
N GLY A 54 7.52 7.88 0.31
CA GLY A 54 7.96 9.04 -0.48
C GLY A 54 9.49 9.20 -0.53
N LYS A 55 9.96 10.27 -1.18
CA LYS A 55 11.39 10.48 -1.49
C LYS A 55 12.26 10.71 -0.24
N ASP A 56 11.67 11.20 0.85
CA ASP A 56 12.38 11.49 2.09
C ASP A 56 12.70 10.21 2.86
N MET A 57 13.91 9.69 2.70
CA MET A 57 14.35 8.44 3.33
C MET A 57 14.32 8.51 4.87
N ALA A 58 14.45 9.70 5.48
CA ALA A 58 14.41 9.86 6.93
C ALA A 58 13.01 9.61 7.50
N LYS A 59 11.95 9.90 6.72
CA LYS A 59 10.56 9.63 7.11
C LYS A 59 10.14 8.18 6.94
N ARG A 60 10.90 7.38 6.18
CA ARG A 60 10.61 5.95 5.97
C ARG A 60 10.95 5.13 7.21
N LYS A 61 10.00 5.01 8.13
CA LYS A 61 10.21 4.26 9.39
C LYS A 61 10.21 2.74 9.19
N LYS A 62 9.30 2.21 8.37
CA LYS A 62 9.06 0.76 8.23
C LYS A 62 9.44 0.16 6.89
N ILE A 63 9.50 0.98 5.83
CA ILE A 63 9.77 0.52 4.46
C ILE A 63 11.18 0.90 4.05
N ALA A 64 11.99 -0.07 3.64
CA ALA A 64 13.32 0.17 3.11
C ALA A 64 13.24 0.69 1.66
N LYS A 65 12.45 0.01 0.83
CA LYS A 65 12.37 0.30 -0.61
C LYS A 65 11.01 -0.13 -1.21
N VAL A 66 10.54 0.62 -2.20
CA VAL A 66 9.48 0.18 -3.11
C VAL A 66 10.11 -0.71 -4.18
N LYS A 67 9.72 -1.98 -4.25
CA LYS A 67 10.27 -2.94 -5.21
C LYS A 67 9.75 -2.68 -6.62
N GLY A 68 8.45 -2.41 -6.74
CA GLY A 68 7.82 -2.11 -8.02
C GLY A 68 6.31 -2.06 -7.93
N ARG A 69 5.67 -1.79 -9.07
CA ARG A 69 4.23 -1.97 -9.25
C ARG A 69 3.91 -3.45 -9.42
N VAL A 70 2.72 -3.84 -8.97
CA VAL A 70 2.18 -5.18 -9.20
C VAL A 70 0.79 -5.07 -9.80
N ASN A 71 0.42 -6.06 -10.60
CA ASN A 71 -0.92 -6.18 -11.12
C ASN A 71 -1.86 -6.78 -10.07
N TYR A 72 -3.16 -6.56 -10.24
CA TYR A 72 -4.19 -7.08 -9.34
C TYR A 72 -4.06 -8.61 -9.18
N ASP A 73 -3.88 -9.35 -10.27
CA ASP A 73 -3.80 -10.82 -10.27
C ASP A 73 -2.51 -11.38 -9.64
N GLU A 74 -1.52 -10.53 -9.35
CA GLU A 74 -0.24 -10.94 -8.74
C GLU A 74 -0.25 -10.84 -7.20
N LEU A 75 -1.34 -10.33 -6.64
CA LEU A 75 -1.55 -10.17 -5.21
C LEU A 75 -1.82 -11.52 -4.53
N THR A 76 -1.61 -11.57 -3.23
CA THR A 76 -1.98 -12.71 -2.40
C THR A 76 -3.48 -12.72 -2.16
N SER A 77 -4.04 -13.88 -1.81
CA SER A 77 -5.46 -13.98 -1.44
C SER A 77 -5.81 -13.06 -0.27
N THR A 78 -4.90 -12.90 0.70
CA THR A 78 -5.05 -11.94 1.80
C THR A 78 -5.12 -10.51 1.26
N ALA A 79 -4.15 -10.09 0.44
CA ALA A 79 -4.14 -8.74 -0.12
C ALA A 79 -5.43 -8.45 -0.93
N HIS A 80 -5.93 -9.41 -1.71
CA HIS A 80 -7.21 -9.28 -2.40
C HIS A 80 -8.39 -9.04 -1.45
N GLY A 81 -8.47 -9.79 -0.35
CA GLY A 81 -9.52 -9.64 0.66
C GLY A 81 -9.51 -8.29 1.35
N GLU A 82 -8.33 -7.69 1.52
CA GLU A 82 -8.14 -6.43 2.26
C GLU A 82 -8.37 -5.17 1.41
N ILE A 83 -8.30 -5.26 0.08
CA ILE A 83 -8.43 -4.09 -0.80
C ILE A 83 -9.71 -3.30 -0.53
N PHE A 84 -10.85 -3.98 -0.36
CA PHE A 84 -12.13 -3.29 -0.18
C PHE A 84 -12.15 -2.45 1.11
N TYR A 85 -11.64 -3.00 2.21
CA TYR A 85 -11.59 -2.31 3.49
C TYR A 85 -10.61 -1.14 3.44
N VAL A 86 -9.39 -1.36 2.92
CA VAL A 86 -8.38 -0.31 2.81
C VAL A 86 -8.81 0.81 1.85
N LEU A 87 -9.46 0.49 0.73
CA LEU A 87 -10.01 1.51 -0.16
C LEU A 87 -11.10 2.33 0.53
N SER A 88 -11.97 1.68 1.30
CA SER A 88 -13.01 2.36 2.05
C SER A 88 -12.42 3.37 3.04
N ASP A 89 -11.34 2.98 3.73
CA ASP A 89 -10.63 3.87 4.65
C ASP A 89 -9.95 5.03 3.92
N ILE A 90 -9.27 4.78 2.79
CA ILE A 90 -8.65 5.85 1.98
C ILE A 90 -9.70 6.85 1.49
N VAL A 91 -10.86 6.37 1.03
CA VAL A 91 -11.94 7.24 0.53
C VAL A 91 -12.52 8.08 1.66
N LYS A 92 -12.76 7.51 2.84
CA LYS A 92 -13.26 8.24 4.02
C LYS A 92 -12.25 9.28 4.51
N ASP A 93 -10.98 8.91 4.58
CA ASP A 93 -9.90 9.82 5.01
C ASP A 93 -9.67 10.97 4.02
N ASN A 94 -10.15 10.83 2.78
CA ASN A 94 -10.03 11.84 1.73
C ASN A 94 -11.42 12.23 1.16
N GLU A 95 -12.46 12.24 2.01
CA GLU A 95 -13.85 12.41 1.60
C GLU A 95 -14.06 13.64 0.70
N GLU A 96 -13.50 14.80 1.10
CA GLU A 96 -13.60 16.06 0.34
C GLU A 96 -13.19 15.88 -1.13
N ARG A 97 -12.07 15.19 -1.40
CA ARG A 97 -11.58 14.94 -2.75
C ARG A 97 -12.61 14.18 -3.60
N PHE A 98 -13.25 13.17 -3.02
CA PHE A 98 -14.20 12.33 -3.75
C PHE A 98 -15.56 13.00 -3.88
N VAL A 99 -16.03 13.71 -2.86
CA VAL A 99 -17.29 14.45 -2.88
C VAL A 99 -17.22 15.63 -3.86
N SER A 100 -16.14 16.40 -3.86
CA SER A 100 -15.93 17.49 -4.83
C SER A 100 -15.96 17.00 -6.27
N PHE A 101 -15.43 15.79 -6.56
CA PHE A 101 -15.54 15.21 -7.89
C PHE A 101 -17.00 15.09 -8.36
N PHE A 102 -17.92 14.61 -7.52
CA PHE A 102 -19.33 14.52 -7.88
C PHE A 102 -20.02 15.87 -8.00
N ASN A 103 -19.64 16.84 -7.16
CA ASN A 103 -20.29 18.15 -7.12
C ASN A 103 -19.81 19.12 -8.20
N GLU A 104 -18.56 18.98 -8.64
CA GLU A 104 -17.87 19.97 -9.47
C GLU A 104 -17.48 19.46 -10.86
N CYS A 105 -17.54 18.14 -11.12
CA CYS A 105 -17.20 17.65 -12.45
C CYS A 105 -18.19 18.18 -13.50
N PRO A 106 -17.69 18.82 -14.58
CA PRO A 106 -18.54 19.20 -15.70
C PRO A 106 -19.12 17.96 -16.37
N ALA A 107 -20.36 18.09 -16.85
CA ALA A 107 -21.11 17.05 -17.55
C ALA A 107 -20.47 16.64 -18.88
#